data_AF-A0A194Q636-F1
#
_entry.id   AF-A0A194Q636-F1
#
_cell.length_a   1.000
_cell.length_b   1.000
_cell.length_c   1.000
_cell.angle_alpha   90.00
_cell.angle_beta   90.00
_cell.angle_gamma   90.00
#
_symmetry.space_group_name_H-M   'P 1'
#
loop_
_entity.id
_entity.type
_entity.pdbx_description
1 polymer ?
#
loop_
_entity_poly.entity_id
_entity_poly.type
_entity_poly.pdbx_seq_one_letter_code
_entity_poly.pdbx_strand_id
1 'polypeptide(L)'
;MYPYSEVPFLGDYNLVKIPISHSKLVDHIDYWGEGKISAPEGYTGFADCYNINDVHQLVSKGPDTNRKIPNRIPVVSSTNCDTSGYIKNDSVKLVTVLGALINESCAKDIARIVSKDVGKVVVFGLKEDSTDIKTLEKVLSAKNMIYCEEFVLPQKLLGLTMFNSFRAYLNIPELCNYLYRNIVDGNYENAILKSKIINESSNGSLIFDVIIKLLVEGNRNIMTYAYQLWHLNCKDIVTNYFPVAFQTILKEEYVVILNKKYNLALKLDAHTDSYNDRLAWGDGRDKRSERVKWKFLPVLKEDSVLFKIVNKEHGLFLKLDVKTNKIGDRLAWGGTNTSEERFEWILCPIMINYVLMFLIINKKYDQGIKLDSNMDEYHDRLLWGHNGSVLSNSEEYGWYIQ
;
A
#
# COMPACT_ATOMS: atom_id res chain seq x y z
N MET A 1 -32.72 3.32 13.15
CA MET A 1 -33.80 4.30 12.92
C MET A 1 -33.25 5.36 11.97
N TYR A 2 -33.88 5.57 10.81
CA TYR A 2 -33.46 6.52 9.76
C TYR A 2 -34.36 7.77 9.81
N PRO A 3 -34.00 8.81 10.58
CA PRO A 3 -34.89 9.96 10.79
C PRO A 3 -34.80 10.95 9.62
N TYR A 4 -35.78 10.96 8.72
CA TYR A 4 -36.00 12.06 7.77
C TYR A 4 -37.47 12.08 7.32
N SER A 5 -37.92 13.23 6.81
CA SER A 5 -39.25 13.40 6.20
C SER A 5 -39.12 13.29 4.67
N GLU A 6 -40.07 12.63 4.01
CA GLU A 6 -40.12 12.61 2.54
C GLU A 6 -40.74 13.88 1.95
N VAL A 7 -41.37 14.70 2.80
CA VAL A 7 -41.94 15.98 2.43
C VAL A 7 -41.00 17.06 2.98
N PRO A 8 -40.35 17.86 2.12
CA PRO A 8 -39.45 18.91 2.58
C PRO A 8 -40.16 19.99 3.39
N PHE A 9 -41.50 20.09 3.26
CA PHE A 9 -42.34 21.01 3.99
C PHE A 9 -43.64 20.35 4.44
N LEU A 10 -43.94 20.47 5.73
CA LEU A 10 -45.26 20.30 6.32
C LEU A 10 -45.45 21.50 7.26
N GLY A 11 -46.14 22.56 6.80
CA GLY A 11 -46.32 23.79 7.60
C GLY A 11 -44.98 24.43 8.04
N ASP A 12 -44.82 24.65 9.34
CA ASP A 12 -43.65 25.31 9.95
C ASP A 12 -42.42 24.39 10.14
N TYR A 13 -42.50 23.12 9.74
CA TYR A 13 -41.42 22.15 9.93
C TYR A 13 -40.41 22.19 8.77
N ASN A 14 -39.17 22.58 9.08
CA ASN A 14 -38.05 22.56 8.13
C ASN A 14 -37.40 21.17 8.05
N LEU A 15 -37.10 20.73 6.83
CA LEU A 15 -36.35 19.50 6.62
C LEU A 15 -34.91 19.62 7.13
N VAL A 16 -34.52 18.73 8.03
CA VAL A 16 -33.13 18.63 8.50
C VAL A 16 -32.35 17.72 7.57
N LYS A 17 -31.30 18.25 6.92
CA LYS A 17 -30.42 17.45 6.06
C LYS A 17 -29.68 16.40 6.87
N ILE A 18 -29.64 15.18 6.39
CA ILE A 18 -28.80 14.12 6.95
C ILE A 18 -27.35 14.28 6.49
N PRO A 19 -26.37 13.94 7.33
CA PRO A 19 -26.51 13.55 8.73
C PRO A 19 -26.83 14.77 9.61
N ILE A 20 -27.67 14.58 10.64
CA ILE A 20 -28.09 15.65 11.55
C ILE A 20 -26.88 16.28 12.25
N SER A 21 -25.98 15.44 12.79
CA SER A 21 -24.71 15.88 13.37
C SER A 21 -23.65 16.08 12.29
N HIS A 22 -22.89 17.17 12.38
CA HIS A 22 -21.73 17.44 11.52
C HIS A 22 -20.56 16.47 11.72
N SER A 23 -20.48 15.81 12.89
CA SER A 23 -19.45 14.82 13.19
C SER A 23 -19.82 13.39 12.75
N LYS A 24 -21.04 13.18 12.24
CA LYS A 24 -21.50 11.88 11.75
C LYS A 24 -21.50 11.89 10.23
N LEU A 25 -21.37 10.71 9.65
CA LEU A 25 -21.52 10.46 8.22
C LEU A 25 -22.67 9.48 8.02
N VAL A 26 -23.32 9.54 6.86
CA VAL A 26 -24.30 8.54 6.43
C VAL A 26 -23.54 7.31 5.93
N ASP A 27 -23.89 6.14 6.45
CA ASP A 27 -23.12 4.91 6.18
C ASP A 27 -23.36 4.33 4.78
N HIS A 28 -24.59 4.45 4.23
CA HIS A 28 -24.95 3.86 2.94
C HIS A 28 -26.15 4.56 2.31
N ILE A 29 -25.99 4.99 1.06
CA ILE A 29 -27.07 5.43 0.17
C ILE A 29 -27.06 4.58 -1.09
N ASP A 30 -28.23 4.10 -1.51
CA ASP A 30 -28.43 3.29 -2.72
C ASP A 30 -29.25 4.07 -3.75
N TYR A 31 -28.63 4.45 -4.87
CA TYR A 31 -29.32 5.11 -5.97
C TYR A 31 -30.11 4.11 -6.78
N TRP A 32 -31.36 4.50 -7.04
CA TRP A 32 -32.38 3.68 -7.69
C TRP A 32 -32.72 2.40 -6.94
N GLY A 33 -32.33 2.35 -5.65
CA GLY A 33 -32.65 1.26 -4.75
C GLY A 33 -34.14 1.22 -4.42
N GLU A 34 -34.61 0.02 -4.12
CA GLU A 34 -35.99 -0.25 -3.69
C GLU A 34 -36.02 -0.95 -2.33
N GLY A 35 -34.90 -0.94 -1.60
CA GLY A 35 -34.67 -1.81 -0.45
C GLY A 35 -34.30 -3.24 -0.85
N LYS A 36 -34.11 -4.11 0.15
CA LYS A 36 -33.77 -5.52 -0.10
C LYS A 36 -34.96 -6.25 -0.74
N ILE A 37 -34.76 -6.76 -1.94
CA ILE A 37 -35.73 -7.56 -2.70
C ILE A 37 -35.23 -8.99 -2.80
N SER A 38 -36.14 -9.94 -2.53
CA SER A 38 -35.97 -11.36 -2.78
C SER A 38 -37.04 -11.79 -3.76
N ALA A 39 -36.65 -12.16 -4.98
CA ALA A 39 -37.55 -12.60 -6.05
C ALA A 39 -37.05 -13.91 -6.67
N PRO A 40 -37.87 -14.64 -7.45
CA PRO A 40 -37.45 -15.87 -8.12
C PRO A 40 -36.20 -15.72 -8.99
N GLU A 41 -36.00 -14.53 -9.57
CA GLU A 41 -34.85 -14.21 -10.41
C GLU A 41 -33.57 -13.88 -9.59
N GLY A 42 -33.69 -13.72 -8.27
CA GLY A 42 -32.55 -13.49 -7.37
C GLY A 42 -32.76 -12.41 -6.32
N TYR A 43 -31.64 -11.97 -5.75
CA TYR A 43 -31.56 -10.94 -4.71
C TYR A 43 -30.99 -9.63 -5.24
N THR A 44 -31.59 -8.51 -4.84
CA THR A 44 -31.10 -7.14 -5.13
C THR A 44 -31.38 -6.20 -3.95
N GLY A 45 -30.73 -5.03 -3.95
CA GLY A 45 -30.92 -3.97 -2.95
C GLY A 45 -30.43 -4.33 -1.54
N PHE A 46 -30.58 -3.37 -0.62
CA PHE A 46 -30.04 -3.46 0.73
C PHE A 46 -31.08 -3.07 1.79
N ALA A 47 -31.04 -3.72 2.95
CA ALA A 47 -31.99 -3.47 4.03
C ALA A 47 -31.65 -2.21 4.85
N ASP A 48 -30.36 -1.96 5.06
CA ASP A 48 -29.85 -0.93 5.97
C ASP A 48 -29.22 0.25 5.20
N CYS A 49 -30.01 0.89 4.35
CA CYS A 49 -29.60 2.10 3.63
C CYS A 49 -30.76 3.07 3.40
N TYR A 50 -30.42 4.28 2.96
CA TYR A 50 -31.37 5.20 2.31
C TYR A 50 -31.43 4.89 0.82
N ASN A 51 -32.63 4.86 0.25
CA ASN A 51 -32.85 4.56 -1.15
C ASN A 51 -33.21 5.84 -1.90
N ILE A 52 -32.41 6.28 -2.87
CA ILE A 52 -32.78 7.42 -3.71
C ILE A 52 -33.62 6.90 -4.88
N ASN A 53 -34.84 7.41 -5.04
CA ASN A 53 -35.71 7.01 -6.13
C ASN A 53 -36.74 8.09 -6.48
N ASP A 54 -37.42 7.92 -7.61
CA ASP A 54 -38.54 8.76 -8.01
C ASP A 54 -39.61 8.81 -6.89
N VAL A 55 -40.15 10.00 -6.65
CA VAL A 55 -41.14 10.25 -5.58
C VAL A 55 -42.37 9.35 -5.68
N HIS A 56 -42.74 8.91 -6.89
CA HIS A 56 -43.89 8.03 -7.13
C HIS A 56 -43.51 6.56 -7.30
N GLN A 57 -42.22 6.21 -7.34
CA GLN A 57 -41.79 4.82 -7.47
C GLN A 57 -42.22 3.98 -6.26
N LEU A 58 -42.80 2.82 -6.56
CA LEU A 58 -43.12 1.75 -5.62
C LEU A 58 -42.17 0.58 -5.85
N VAL A 59 -42.05 -0.32 -4.88
CA VAL A 59 -41.27 -1.55 -5.03
C VAL A 59 -41.79 -2.34 -6.23
N SER A 60 -40.90 -2.67 -7.15
CA SER A 60 -41.24 -3.27 -8.44
C SER A 60 -41.39 -4.79 -8.36
N LYS A 61 -40.64 -5.45 -7.48
CA LYS A 61 -40.55 -6.92 -7.40
C LYS A 61 -40.51 -7.45 -5.96
N GLY A 62 -40.87 -8.72 -5.82
CA GLY A 62 -40.80 -9.45 -4.56
C GLY A 62 -42.05 -9.28 -3.66
N PRO A 63 -41.96 -9.70 -2.39
CA PRO A 63 -43.12 -9.72 -1.48
C PRO A 63 -43.74 -8.35 -1.19
N ASP A 64 -42.95 -7.27 -1.35
CA ASP A 64 -43.36 -5.90 -1.10
C ASP A 64 -43.78 -5.14 -2.37
N THR A 65 -44.00 -5.82 -3.51
CA THR A 65 -44.44 -5.18 -4.75
C THR A 65 -45.66 -4.26 -4.54
N ASN A 66 -45.62 -3.09 -5.19
CA ASN A 66 -46.60 -2.00 -5.06
C ASN A 66 -46.66 -1.36 -3.66
N ARG A 67 -45.72 -1.67 -2.77
CA ARG A 67 -45.55 -0.94 -1.51
C ARG A 67 -44.54 0.18 -1.67
N LYS A 68 -44.58 1.08 -0.70
CA LYS A 68 -43.63 2.19 -0.58
C LYS A 68 -42.20 1.67 -0.40
N ILE A 69 -41.24 2.28 -1.09
CA ILE A 69 -39.82 1.98 -0.91
C ILE A 69 -39.38 2.36 0.52
N PRO A 70 -38.67 1.46 1.24
CA PRO A 70 -38.18 1.74 2.58
C PRO A 70 -37.09 2.83 2.55
N ASN A 71 -37.15 3.77 3.50
CA ASN A 71 -36.19 4.88 3.64
C ASN A 71 -35.91 5.64 2.32
N ARG A 72 -36.94 5.84 1.49
CA ARG A 72 -36.83 6.54 0.21
C ARG A 72 -36.53 8.04 0.34
N ILE A 73 -35.38 8.51 -0.13
CA ILE A 73 -35.13 9.93 -0.38
C ILE A 73 -35.68 10.26 -1.78
N PRO A 74 -36.76 11.04 -1.89
CA PRO A 74 -37.43 11.24 -3.16
C PRO A 74 -36.68 12.25 -4.03
N VAL A 75 -36.57 11.94 -5.32
CA VAL A 75 -36.17 12.88 -6.38
C VAL A 75 -37.32 13.10 -7.36
N VAL A 76 -37.26 14.18 -8.13
CA VAL A 76 -38.33 14.58 -9.06
C VAL A 76 -38.53 13.54 -10.15
N SER A 77 -37.43 13.03 -10.70
CA SER A 77 -37.44 11.96 -11.71
C SER A 77 -36.06 11.34 -11.87
N SER A 78 -35.99 10.25 -12.65
CA SER A 78 -34.70 9.66 -13.06
C SER A 78 -33.81 10.61 -13.86
N THR A 79 -34.39 11.61 -14.54
CA THR A 79 -33.67 12.63 -15.33
C THR A 79 -33.33 13.89 -14.56
N ASN A 80 -33.97 14.13 -13.42
CA ASN A 80 -33.73 15.26 -12.54
C ASN A 80 -33.48 14.75 -11.11
N CYS A 81 -32.23 14.37 -10.89
CA CYS A 81 -31.76 13.82 -9.62
C CYS A 81 -31.05 14.92 -8.82
N ASP A 82 -31.72 15.44 -7.81
CA ASP A 82 -31.17 16.41 -6.86
C ASP A 82 -31.61 16.05 -5.44
N THR A 83 -30.65 15.64 -4.61
CA THR A 83 -30.89 15.34 -3.20
C THR A 83 -30.38 16.42 -2.26
N SER A 84 -30.04 17.61 -2.77
CA SER A 84 -29.44 18.70 -1.99
C SER A 84 -30.33 19.20 -0.87
N GLY A 85 -31.65 19.06 -1.02
CA GLY A 85 -32.64 19.32 0.04
C GLY A 85 -32.54 18.37 1.23
N TYR A 86 -32.04 17.14 1.03
CA TYR A 86 -32.09 16.05 2.00
C TYR A 86 -30.71 15.65 2.55
N ILE A 87 -29.66 15.71 1.72
CA ILE A 87 -28.34 15.15 2.05
C ILE A 87 -27.29 16.25 2.00
N LYS A 88 -26.51 16.40 3.08
CA LYS A 88 -25.37 17.30 3.14
C LYS A 88 -24.29 16.85 2.16
N ASN A 89 -23.58 17.82 1.57
CA ASN A 89 -22.42 17.52 0.74
C ASN A 89 -21.36 16.75 1.54
N ASP A 90 -20.58 15.92 0.87
CA ASP A 90 -19.38 15.28 1.43
C ASP A 90 -19.62 14.42 2.69
N SER A 91 -20.83 13.87 2.83
CA SER A 91 -21.30 13.29 4.09
C SER A 91 -21.61 11.79 4.04
N VAL A 92 -21.37 11.14 2.90
CA VAL A 92 -21.75 9.73 2.67
C VAL A 92 -20.52 8.84 2.50
N LYS A 93 -20.43 7.76 3.28
CA LYS A 93 -19.31 6.79 3.23
C LYS A 93 -19.39 5.84 2.05
N LEU A 94 -20.59 5.38 1.71
CA LEU A 94 -20.81 4.44 0.63
C LEU A 94 -22.03 4.85 -0.19
N VAL A 95 -21.82 4.97 -1.48
CA VAL A 95 -22.89 5.11 -2.46
C VAL A 95 -22.91 3.86 -3.33
N THR A 96 -24.09 3.26 -3.52
CA THR A 96 -24.30 2.18 -4.49
C THR A 96 -25.24 2.62 -5.60
N VAL A 97 -25.10 1.99 -6.77
CA VAL A 97 -26.03 2.15 -7.90
C VAL A 97 -26.31 0.79 -8.50
N LEU A 98 -27.58 0.42 -8.68
CA LEU A 98 -27.99 -0.93 -9.08
C LEU A 98 -28.61 -0.97 -10.49
N GLY A 99 -27.81 -1.27 -11.51
CA GLY A 99 -28.27 -1.60 -12.88
C GLY A 99 -29.05 -0.52 -13.63
N ALA A 100 -29.21 0.66 -13.04
CA ALA A 100 -30.01 1.76 -13.56
C ALA A 100 -29.16 2.84 -14.23
N LEU A 101 -29.80 3.65 -15.07
CA LEU A 101 -29.14 4.69 -15.86
C LEU A 101 -28.49 5.76 -14.97
N ILE A 102 -27.30 6.20 -15.34
CA ILE A 102 -26.53 7.25 -14.68
C ILE A 102 -26.33 8.39 -15.66
N ASN A 103 -27.30 9.31 -15.68
CA ASN A 103 -27.15 10.57 -16.40
C ASN A 103 -26.30 11.58 -15.60
N GLU A 104 -26.05 12.73 -16.23
CA GLU A 104 -25.22 13.79 -15.65
C GLU A 104 -25.76 14.35 -14.32
N SER A 105 -27.08 14.46 -14.17
CA SER A 105 -27.70 14.91 -12.92
C SER A 105 -27.41 13.94 -11.78
N CYS A 106 -27.61 12.64 -12.03
CA CYS A 106 -27.33 11.57 -11.06
C CYS A 106 -25.85 11.53 -10.69
N ALA A 107 -24.95 11.55 -11.68
CA ALA A 107 -23.50 11.54 -11.45
C ALA A 107 -23.02 12.74 -10.62
N LYS A 108 -23.52 13.95 -10.90
CA LYS A 108 -23.23 15.17 -10.13
C LYS A 108 -23.72 15.08 -8.70
N ASP A 109 -24.90 14.53 -8.48
CA ASP A 109 -25.45 14.37 -7.14
C ASP A 109 -24.67 13.34 -6.32
N ILE A 110 -24.33 12.18 -6.92
CA ILE A 110 -23.45 11.16 -6.31
C ILE A 110 -22.13 11.79 -5.86
N ALA A 111 -21.45 12.50 -6.78
CA ALA A 111 -20.18 13.14 -6.48
C ALA A 111 -20.30 14.23 -5.40
N ARG A 112 -21.43 14.95 -5.35
CA ARG A 112 -21.68 15.97 -4.33
C ARG A 112 -21.77 15.36 -2.92
N ILE A 113 -22.45 14.23 -2.77
CA ILE A 113 -22.74 13.66 -1.44
C ILE A 113 -21.65 12.73 -0.90
N VAL A 114 -20.93 12.02 -1.78
CA VAL A 114 -19.90 11.08 -1.35
C VAL A 114 -18.76 11.82 -0.65
N SER A 115 -18.30 11.28 0.48
CA SER A 115 -17.23 11.88 1.27
C SER A 115 -15.90 11.81 0.53
N LYS A 116 -15.18 12.93 0.45
CA LYS A 116 -13.83 13.01 -0.09
C LYS A 116 -12.82 12.26 0.79
N ASP A 117 -13.10 12.13 2.09
CA ASP A 117 -12.14 11.62 3.08
C ASP A 117 -12.27 10.10 3.29
N VAL A 118 -13.48 9.54 3.23
CA VAL A 118 -13.72 8.10 3.46
C VAL A 118 -14.68 7.44 2.46
N GLY A 119 -15.16 8.21 1.47
CA GLY A 119 -16.23 7.80 0.58
C GLY A 119 -15.81 6.79 -0.48
N LYS A 120 -16.77 5.94 -0.87
CA LYS A 120 -16.66 4.92 -1.92
C LYS A 120 -17.93 4.93 -2.76
N VAL A 121 -17.81 4.69 -4.06
CA VAL A 121 -18.96 4.49 -4.95
C VAL A 121 -18.84 3.11 -5.58
N VAL A 122 -19.90 2.30 -5.54
CA VAL A 122 -19.92 0.96 -6.15
C VAL A 122 -21.14 0.84 -7.07
N VAL A 123 -20.88 0.57 -8.34
CA VAL A 123 -21.91 0.47 -9.38
C VAL A 123 -22.03 -0.99 -9.81
N PHE A 124 -23.24 -1.54 -9.82
CA PHE A 124 -23.51 -2.93 -10.19
C PHE A 124 -24.22 -3.02 -11.53
N GLY A 125 -23.91 -4.05 -12.33
CA GLY A 125 -24.70 -4.45 -13.49
C GLY A 125 -24.64 -3.54 -14.72
N LEU A 126 -23.76 -2.54 -14.75
CA LEU A 126 -23.52 -1.72 -15.94
C LEU A 126 -22.32 -2.24 -16.73
N LYS A 127 -22.38 -2.07 -18.06
CA LYS A 127 -21.27 -2.41 -18.96
C LYS A 127 -20.16 -1.37 -18.83
N GLU A 128 -18.90 -1.82 -18.85
CA GLU A 128 -17.72 -0.97 -18.63
C GLU A 128 -17.64 0.23 -19.59
N ASP A 129 -17.95 0.02 -20.87
CA ASP A 129 -17.87 1.06 -21.89
C ASP A 129 -19.15 1.89 -22.06
N SER A 130 -20.14 1.70 -21.17
CA SER A 130 -21.42 2.41 -21.29
C SER A 130 -21.24 3.92 -21.12
N THR A 131 -22.14 4.68 -21.75
CA THR A 131 -22.20 6.14 -21.58
C THR A 131 -22.39 6.49 -20.10
N ASP A 132 -23.18 5.71 -19.36
CA ASP A 132 -23.42 5.88 -17.92
C ASP A 132 -22.13 5.83 -17.09
N ILE A 133 -21.28 4.82 -17.33
CA ILE A 133 -19.99 4.69 -16.65
C ILE A 133 -19.08 5.85 -17.01
N LYS A 134 -18.97 6.20 -18.29
CA LYS A 134 -18.13 7.34 -18.74
C LYS A 134 -18.60 8.67 -18.14
N THR A 135 -19.91 8.88 -18.03
CA THR A 135 -20.49 10.06 -17.39
C THR A 135 -20.16 10.11 -15.90
N LEU A 136 -20.32 8.99 -15.19
CA LEU A 136 -19.97 8.92 -13.77
C LEU A 136 -18.48 9.15 -13.53
N GLU A 137 -17.61 8.46 -14.28
CA GLU A 137 -16.15 8.54 -14.16
C GLU A 137 -15.64 9.95 -14.35
N LYS A 138 -16.16 10.68 -15.33
CA LYS A 138 -15.79 12.08 -15.57
C LYS A 138 -16.05 12.95 -14.34
N VAL A 139 -17.20 12.79 -13.68
CA VAL A 139 -17.56 13.60 -12.52
C VAL A 139 -16.80 13.14 -11.27
N LEU A 140 -16.67 11.84 -11.05
CA LEU A 140 -15.95 11.28 -9.90
C LEU A 140 -14.45 11.57 -9.95
N SER A 141 -13.84 11.53 -11.13
CA SER A 141 -12.42 11.86 -11.31
C SER A 141 -12.12 13.30 -10.92
N ALA A 142 -13.04 14.24 -11.19
CA ALA A 142 -12.93 15.63 -10.74
C ALA A 142 -12.98 15.79 -9.21
N LYS A 143 -13.45 14.76 -8.48
CA LYS A 143 -13.43 14.68 -7.01
C LYS A 143 -12.33 13.75 -6.48
N ASN A 144 -11.37 13.34 -7.32
CA ASN A 144 -10.32 12.38 -6.98
C ASN A 144 -10.86 11.03 -6.50
N MET A 145 -12.00 10.60 -7.05
CA MET A 145 -12.51 9.25 -6.88
C MET A 145 -12.20 8.44 -8.13
N ILE A 146 -11.36 7.42 -7.99
CA ILE A 146 -10.75 6.71 -9.10
C ILE A 146 -11.16 5.25 -9.07
N TYR A 147 -11.34 4.69 -10.27
CA TYR A 147 -11.67 3.29 -10.44
C TYR A 147 -10.64 2.37 -9.78
N CYS A 148 -11.12 1.39 -9.03
CA CYS A 148 -10.34 0.34 -8.42
C CYS A 148 -10.91 -1.04 -8.80
N GLU A 149 -10.30 -1.66 -9.80
CA GLU A 149 -10.65 -2.99 -10.29
C GLU A 149 -10.57 -4.07 -9.20
N GLU A 150 -9.50 -4.06 -8.42
CA GLU A 150 -9.22 -5.03 -7.35
C GLU A 150 -9.97 -4.76 -6.04
N PHE A 151 -11.06 -4.00 -6.11
CA PHE A 151 -11.85 -3.70 -4.92
C PHE A 151 -12.55 -4.94 -4.42
N VAL A 152 -12.21 -5.37 -3.21
CA VAL A 152 -12.92 -6.46 -2.53
C VAL A 152 -14.20 -5.91 -1.92
N LEU A 153 -15.35 -6.41 -2.41
CA LEU A 153 -16.64 -6.02 -1.88
C LEU A 153 -16.73 -6.35 -0.38
N PRO A 154 -17.11 -5.38 0.47
CA PRO A 154 -17.37 -5.67 1.88
C PRO A 154 -18.57 -6.62 2.00
N GLN A 155 -18.59 -7.43 3.06
CA GLN A 155 -19.61 -8.46 3.28
C GLN A 155 -21.05 -7.97 3.12
N LYS A 156 -21.34 -6.72 3.52
CA LYS A 156 -22.67 -6.10 3.38
C LYS A 156 -23.13 -5.88 1.93
N LEU A 157 -22.20 -5.90 0.97
CA LEU A 157 -22.47 -5.76 -0.46
C LEU A 157 -22.43 -7.08 -1.23
N LEU A 158 -22.08 -8.18 -0.55
CA LEU A 158 -22.12 -9.51 -1.14
C LEU A 158 -23.55 -10.06 -1.20
N GLY A 159 -23.78 -11.01 -2.11
CA GLY A 159 -25.05 -11.74 -2.20
C GLY A 159 -26.10 -11.13 -3.12
N LEU A 160 -25.78 -10.06 -3.85
CA LEU A 160 -26.63 -9.56 -4.94
C LEU A 160 -26.51 -10.48 -6.15
N THR A 161 -27.46 -11.39 -6.35
CA THR A 161 -27.38 -12.40 -7.43
C THR A 161 -27.95 -11.91 -8.75
N MET A 162 -28.66 -10.78 -8.78
CA MET A 162 -29.19 -10.19 -10.00
C MET A 162 -28.14 -9.45 -10.83
N PHE A 163 -26.93 -9.27 -10.30
CA PHE A 163 -25.82 -8.61 -10.98
C PHE A 163 -24.59 -9.52 -10.99
N ASN A 164 -23.90 -9.57 -12.11
CA ASN A 164 -22.70 -10.39 -12.30
C ASN A 164 -21.41 -9.57 -12.40
N SER A 165 -21.51 -8.24 -12.35
CA SER A 165 -20.38 -7.32 -12.41
C SER A 165 -20.59 -6.14 -11.47
N PHE A 166 -19.47 -5.57 -11.02
CA PHE A 166 -19.46 -4.31 -10.31
C PHE A 166 -18.23 -3.49 -10.66
N ARG A 167 -18.30 -2.19 -10.40
CA ARG A 167 -17.20 -1.23 -10.57
C ARG A 167 -17.12 -0.36 -9.33
N ALA A 168 -15.95 -0.27 -8.72
CA ALA A 168 -15.76 0.50 -7.49
C ALA A 168 -14.86 1.71 -7.73
N TYR A 169 -15.23 2.85 -7.16
CA TYR A 169 -14.46 4.09 -7.17
C TYR A 169 -14.10 4.46 -5.75
N LEU A 170 -12.81 4.68 -5.53
CA LEU A 170 -12.23 4.96 -4.23
C LEU A 170 -11.59 6.34 -4.25
N ASN A 171 -11.66 7.03 -3.12
CA ASN A 171 -10.85 8.23 -2.92
C ASN A 171 -9.36 7.87 -2.72
N ILE A 172 -8.50 8.89 -2.77
CA ILE A 172 -7.05 8.69 -2.64
C ILE A 172 -6.63 8.04 -1.31
N PRO A 173 -7.16 8.43 -0.12
CA PRO A 173 -6.81 7.76 1.14
C PRO A 173 -7.07 6.25 1.12
N GLU A 174 -8.20 5.81 0.57
CA GLU A 174 -8.50 4.38 0.44
C GLU A 174 -7.58 3.69 -0.58
N LEU A 175 -7.22 4.35 -1.68
CA LEU A 175 -6.22 3.83 -2.61
C LEU A 175 -4.85 3.65 -1.94
N CYS A 176 -4.46 4.56 -1.05
CA CYS A 176 -3.22 4.44 -0.26
C CYS A 176 -3.28 3.23 0.70
N ASN A 177 -4.43 2.96 1.30
CA ASN A 177 -4.63 1.75 2.11
C ASN A 177 -4.49 0.47 1.27
N TYR A 178 -5.03 0.46 0.05
CA TYR A 178 -4.86 -0.66 -0.89
C TYR A 178 -3.41 -0.81 -1.35
N LEU A 179 -2.72 0.30 -1.66
CA LEU A 179 -1.30 0.29 -1.98
C LEU A 179 -0.49 -0.35 -0.85
N TYR A 180 -0.71 0.11 0.39
CA TYR A 180 -0.05 -0.44 1.57
C TYR A 180 -0.28 -1.96 1.69
N ARG A 181 -1.54 -2.42 1.60
CA ARG A 181 -1.87 -3.85 1.69
C ARG A 181 -1.22 -4.66 0.58
N ASN A 182 -1.28 -4.19 -0.67
CA ASN A 182 -0.65 -4.87 -1.79
C ASN A 182 0.86 -5.02 -1.60
N ILE A 183 1.55 -4.03 -1.03
CA ILE A 183 2.99 -4.16 -0.71
C ILE A 183 3.21 -5.18 0.41
N VAL A 184 2.40 -5.14 1.48
CA VAL A 184 2.47 -6.10 2.59
C VAL A 184 2.25 -7.54 2.12
N ASP A 185 1.29 -7.74 1.22
CA ASP A 185 0.90 -9.05 0.70
C ASP A 185 1.82 -9.53 -0.44
N GLY A 186 2.76 -8.69 -0.91
CA GLY A 186 3.66 -9.02 -2.02
C GLY A 186 3.01 -8.95 -3.40
N ASN A 187 1.81 -8.37 -3.52
CA ASN A 187 1.14 -8.12 -4.78
C ASN A 187 1.69 -6.85 -5.47
N TYR A 188 2.90 -6.97 -6.01
CA TYR A 188 3.63 -5.83 -6.57
C TYR A 188 3.02 -5.27 -7.86
N GLU A 189 2.36 -6.10 -8.67
CA GLU A 189 1.66 -5.66 -9.88
C GLU A 189 0.59 -4.62 -9.53
N ASN A 190 -0.28 -4.96 -8.58
CA ASN A 190 -1.32 -4.05 -8.11
C ASN A 190 -0.76 -2.86 -7.33
N ALA A 191 0.31 -3.05 -6.55
CA ALA A 191 0.99 -1.94 -5.89
C ALA A 191 1.50 -0.91 -6.89
N ILE A 192 2.15 -1.33 -7.98
CA ILE A 192 2.68 -0.44 -9.01
C ILE A 192 1.55 0.30 -9.74
N LEU A 193 0.47 -0.40 -10.08
CA LEU A 193 -0.70 0.23 -10.71
C LEU A 193 -1.27 1.34 -9.83
N LYS A 194 -1.45 1.09 -8.52
CA LYS A 194 -1.96 2.11 -7.59
C LYS A 194 -1.00 3.28 -7.43
N SER A 195 0.30 3.02 -7.40
CA SER A 195 1.29 4.08 -7.28
C SER A 195 1.33 5.00 -8.48
N LYS A 196 1.18 4.48 -9.70
CA LYS A 196 1.03 5.31 -10.91
C LYS A 196 -0.19 6.22 -10.80
N ILE A 197 -1.34 5.64 -10.46
CA ILE A 197 -2.59 6.39 -10.30
C ILE A 197 -2.45 7.51 -9.25
N ILE A 198 -1.83 7.22 -8.10
CA ILE A 198 -1.65 8.21 -7.03
C ILE A 198 -0.62 9.27 -7.45
N ASN A 199 0.48 8.90 -8.10
CA ASN A 199 1.53 9.81 -8.58
C ASN A 199 1.04 10.78 -9.66
N GLU A 200 0.18 10.31 -10.57
CA GLU A 200 -0.45 11.12 -11.61
C GLU A 200 -1.54 12.05 -11.05
N SER A 201 -2.01 11.79 -9.82
CA SER A 201 -2.90 12.70 -9.10
C SER A 201 -2.12 13.84 -8.42
N SER A 202 -2.81 14.91 -8.01
CA SER A 202 -2.20 15.98 -7.20
C SER A 202 -1.77 15.55 -5.78
N ASN A 203 -1.84 14.26 -5.46
CA ASN A 203 -1.64 13.69 -4.13
C ASN A 203 -0.48 12.68 -4.07
N GLY A 204 0.48 12.75 -5.01
CA GLY A 204 1.63 11.84 -5.03
C GLY A 204 2.43 11.79 -3.71
N SER A 205 2.42 12.87 -2.91
CA SER A 205 3.04 12.89 -1.58
C SER A 205 2.48 11.84 -0.61
N LEU A 206 1.26 11.35 -0.80
CA LEU A 206 0.69 10.30 0.06
C LEU A 206 1.38 8.94 -0.15
N ILE A 207 2.08 8.74 -1.27
CA ILE A 207 2.95 7.58 -1.45
C ILE A 207 4.05 7.59 -0.39
N PHE A 208 4.65 8.76 -0.12
CA PHE A 208 5.67 8.91 0.92
C PHE A 208 5.15 8.46 2.29
N ASP A 209 3.93 8.82 2.66
CA ASP A 209 3.33 8.39 3.94
C ASP A 209 3.19 6.86 4.04
N VAL A 210 2.80 6.20 2.93
CA VAL A 210 2.76 4.73 2.85
C VAL A 210 4.16 4.14 3.00
N ILE A 211 5.17 4.71 2.35
CA ILE A 211 6.58 4.28 2.47
C ILE A 211 7.07 4.42 3.91
N ILE A 212 6.85 5.57 4.55
CA ILE A 212 7.25 5.80 5.94
C ILE A 212 6.58 4.79 6.87
N LYS A 213 5.29 4.53 6.68
CA LYS A 213 4.58 3.51 7.48
C LYS A 213 5.22 2.13 7.35
N LEU A 214 5.50 1.68 6.12
CA LEU A 214 6.16 0.39 5.86
C LEU A 214 7.55 0.31 6.50
N LEU A 215 8.30 1.41 6.48
CA LEU A 215 9.64 1.49 7.09
C LEU A 215 9.58 1.44 8.62
N VAL A 216 8.63 2.12 9.25
CA VAL A 216 8.43 2.09 10.71
C VAL A 216 8.03 0.69 11.18
N GLU A 217 7.21 0.00 10.39
CA GLU A 217 6.79 -1.38 10.66
C GLU A 217 7.86 -2.43 10.28
N GLY A 218 8.98 -2.02 9.69
CA GLY A 218 10.07 -2.91 9.27
C GLY A 218 9.67 -3.89 8.17
N ASN A 219 8.73 -3.51 7.29
CA ASN A 219 8.23 -4.39 6.25
C ASN A 219 9.27 -4.59 5.13
N ARG A 220 9.85 -5.79 5.05
CA ARG A 220 10.91 -6.13 4.09
C ARG A 220 10.46 -6.07 2.62
N ASN A 221 9.17 -6.20 2.32
CA ASN A 221 8.67 -6.23 0.94
C ASN A 221 8.87 -4.89 0.23
N ILE A 222 9.11 -3.81 0.99
CA ILE A 222 9.39 -2.49 0.43
C ILE A 222 10.64 -2.47 -0.46
N MET A 223 11.63 -3.34 -0.22
CA MET A 223 12.81 -3.45 -1.09
C MET A 223 12.43 -4.03 -2.45
N THR A 224 11.65 -5.11 -2.48
CA THR A 224 11.16 -5.70 -3.73
C THR A 224 10.26 -4.73 -4.47
N TYR A 225 9.37 -4.04 -3.76
CA TYR A 225 8.51 -3.03 -4.35
C TYR A 225 9.30 -1.88 -4.98
N ALA A 226 10.31 -1.34 -4.29
CA ALA A 226 11.19 -0.31 -4.84
C ALA A 226 11.95 -0.81 -6.08
N TYR A 227 12.46 -2.04 -6.03
CA TYR A 227 13.13 -2.70 -7.16
C TYR A 227 12.21 -2.82 -8.37
N GLN A 228 10.97 -3.30 -8.18
CA GLN A 228 9.99 -3.45 -9.26
C GLN A 228 9.64 -2.09 -9.90
N LEU A 229 9.39 -1.06 -9.10
CA LEU A 229 9.18 0.31 -9.61
C LEU A 229 10.39 0.79 -10.45
N TRP A 230 11.59 0.53 -9.96
CA TRP A 230 12.83 0.96 -10.61
C TRP A 230 13.03 0.32 -11.98
N HIS A 231 12.65 -0.95 -12.15
CA HIS A 231 12.81 -1.69 -13.41
C HIS A 231 11.59 -1.66 -14.34
N LEU A 232 10.40 -1.26 -13.85
CA LEU A 232 9.16 -1.19 -14.63
C LEU A 232 8.77 0.25 -15.02
N ASN A 233 9.77 1.07 -15.38
CA ASN A 233 9.61 2.46 -15.85
C ASN A 233 8.92 3.41 -14.87
N CYS A 234 9.03 3.18 -13.56
CA CYS A 234 8.46 4.04 -12.50
C CYS A 234 9.55 4.59 -11.57
N LYS A 235 10.74 4.88 -12.12
CA LYS A 235 11.91 5.34 -11.36
C LYS A 235 11.68 6.68 -10.67
N ASP A 236 10.84 7.53 -11.25
CA ASP A 236 10.41 8.81 -10.70
C ASP A 236 9.72 8.63 -9.34
N ILE A 237 8.87 7.62 -9.18
CA ILE A 237 8.20 7.32 -7.90
C ILE A 237 9.24 6.98 -6.82
N VAL A 238 10.25 6.17 -7.14
CA VAL A 238 11.36 5.87 -6.22
C VAL A 238 12.17 7.13 -5.92
N THR A 239 12.41 7.96 -6.95
CA THR A 239 13.22 9.17 -6.82
C THR A 239 12.54 10.23 -5.94
N ASN A 240 11.22 10.34 -6.04
CA ASN A 240 10.43 11.39 -5.39
C ASN A 240 9.98 11.03 -3.97
N TYR A 241 9.71 9.74 -3.70
CA TYR A 241 8.99 9.33 -2.47
C TYR A 241 9.74 8.32 -1.60
N PHE A 242 10.88 7.77 -2.04
CA PHE A 242 11.68 6.88 -1.20
C PHE A 242 12.89 7.62 -0.63
N PRO A 243 13.38 7.20 0.56
CA PRO A 243 14.66 7.68 1.07
C PRO A 243 15.80 7.46 0.07
N VAL A 244 16.74 8.40 0.01
CA VAL A 244 17.84 8.40 -0.98
C VAL A 244 18.63 7.08 -1.02
N ALA A 245 18.79 6.40 0.12
CA ALA A 245 19.50 5.13 0.22
C ALA A 245 18.92 4.04 -0.72
N PHE A 246 17.60 4.03 -0.95
CA PHE A 246 16.98 3.11 -1.91
C PHE A 246 17.48 3.37 -3.34
N GLN A 247 17.57 4.65 -3.73
CA GLN A 247 18.07 5.03 -5.05
C GLN A 247 19.54 4.64 -5.20
N THR A 248 20.36 4.92 -4.18
CA THR A 248 21.78 4.59 -4.16
C THR A 248 22.01 3.08 -4.32
N ILE A 249 21.24 2.26 -3.60
CA ILE A 249 21.25 0.80 -3.72
C ILE A 249 20.86 0.36 -5.14
N LEU A 250 19.74 0.87 -5.67
CA LEU A 250 19.16 0.44 -6.96
C LEU A 250 19.90 0.99 -8.20
N LYS A 251 20.65 2.08 -8.05
CA LYS A 251 21.63 2.56 -9.04
C LYS A 251 22.92 1.76 -9.03
N GLU A 252 23.07 0.86 -8.07
CA GLU A 252 24.31 0.10 -7.84
C GLU A 252 25.50 1.05 -7.66
N GLU A 253 25.30 2.15 -6.92
CA GLU A 253 26.38 3.08 -6.57
C GLU A 253 27.30 2.44 -5.52
N TYR A 254 28.54 2.91 -5.47
CA TYR A 254 29.45 2.51 -4.41
C TYR A 254 29.16 3.30 -3.13
N VAL A 255 28.92 2.58 -2.05
CA VAL A 255 28.48 3.07 -0.74
C VAL A 255 29.41 2.63 0.37
N VAL A 256 29.35 3.30 1.50
CA VAL A 256 29.93 2.86 2.75
C VAL A 256 28.82 2.24 3.61
N ILE A 257 29.05 1.01 4.07
CA ILE A 257 28.13 0.30 4.98
C ILE A 257 28.64 0.51 6.41
N LEU A 258 27.96 1.38 7.18
CA LEU A 258 28.38 1.79 8.52
C LEU A 258 27.53 1.10 9.59
N ASN A 259 28.17 0.46 10.57
CA ASN A 259 27.43 -0.12 11.68
C ASN A 259 26.88 0.99 12.60
N LYS A 260 25.59 0.91 12.98
CA LYS A 260 24.94 1.89 13.85
C LYS A 260 25.60 1.99 15.23
N LYS A 261 25.86 0.83 15.86
CA LYS A 261 26.28 0.72 17.26
C LYS A 261 27.69 1.26 17.49
N TYR A 262 28.62 0.90 16.60
CA TYR A 262 30.04 1.24 16.75
C TYR A 262 30.52 2.31 15.78
N ASN A 263 29.69 2.71 14.80
CA ASN A 263 30.05 3.68 13.76
C ASN A 263 31.34 3.28 13.00
N LEU A 264 31.50 1.99 12.69
CA LEU A 264 32.63 1.45 11.94
C LEU A 264 32.20 1.05 10.53
N ALA A 265 33.06 1.28 9.54
CA ALA A 265 32.78 0.97 8.14
C ALA A 265 33.15 -0.48 7.83
N LEU A 266 32.26 -1.20 7.14
CA LEU A 266 32.54 -2.55 6.69
C LEU A 266 33.72 -2.56 5.70
N LYS A 267 34.66 -3.49 5.88
CA LYS A 267 35.79 -3.75 4.98
C LYS A 267 36.09 -5.24 4.86
N LEU A 268 36.98 -5.56 3.93
CA LEU A 268 37.66 -6.85 3.87
C LEU A 268 39.12 -6.72 4.35
N ASP A 269 39.66 -7.83 4.83
CA ASP A 269 41.04 -7.92 5.29
C ASP A 269 42.05 -7.85 4.12
N ALA A 270 43.27 -7.40 4.40
CA ALA A 270 44.37 -7.31 3.43
C ALA A 270 44.99 -8.69 3.14
N HIS A 271 44.83 -9.67 4.04
CA HIS A 271 45.30 -11.04 3.87
C HIS A 271 44.19 -11.97 3.39
N THR A 272 44.58 -13.00 2.67
CA THR A 272 43.69 -14.06 2.20
C THR A 272 43.95 -15.36 2.96
N ASP A 273 42.93 -16.20 3.07
CA ASP A 273 43.07 -17.58 3.53
C ASP A 273 43.54 -18.52 2.39
N SER A 274 43.53 -19.83 2.66
CA SER A 274 43.90 -20.87 1.67
C SER A 274 42.93 -20.99 0.49
N TYR A 275 41.74 -20.39 0.57
CA TYR A 275 40.73 -20.38 -0.48
C TYR A 275 40.69 -19.04 -1.23
N ASN A 276 41.66 -18.14 -0.98
CA ASN A 276 41.69 -16.77 -1.46
C ASN A 276 40.50 -15.90 -0.97
N ASP A 277 39.84 -16.32 0.11
CA ASP A 277 38.81 -15.52 0.77
C ASP A 277 39.47 -14.52 1.75
N ARG A 278 38.79 -13.41 2.01
CA ARG A 278 39.25 -12.36 2.95
C ARG A 278 38.28 -12.24 4.12
N LEU A 279 38.78 -12.13 5.34
CA LEU A 279 37.91 -11.90 6.51
C LEU A 279 37.20 -10.54 6.39
N ALA A 280 35.95 -10.45 6.85
CA ALA A 280 35.22 -9.19 6.90
C ALA A 280 35.27 -8.56 8.30
N TRP A 281 35.44 -7.23 8.34
CA TRP A 281 35.65 -6.46 9.57
C TRP A 281 34.93 -5.11 9.51
N GLY A 282 34.65 -4.52 10.66
CA GLY A 282 34.39 -3.10 10.81
C GLY A 282 35.69 -2.36 11.08
N ASP A 283 36.06 -1.43 10.20
CA ASP A 283 37.26 -0.61 10.31
C ASP A 283 37.12 0.47 11.40
N GLY A 284 38.07 0.50 12.33
CA GLY A 284 38.14 1.44 13.44
C GLY A 284 38.45 2.89 13.03
N ARG A 285 38.91 3.14 11.81
CA ARG A 285 39.50 4.42 11.37
C ARG A 285 39.03 4.87 9.99
N ASP A 286 39.09 4.00 8.98
CA ASP A 286 38.76 4.32 7.60
C ASP A 286 37.26 4.30 7.34
N LYS A 287 36.80 5.31 6.59
CA LYS A 287 35.40 5.47 6.15
C LYS A 287 35.30 6.02 4.73
N ARG A 288 36.41 6.07 3.98
CA ARG A 288 36.47 6.79 2.71
C ARG A 288 37.23 6.05 1.60
N SER A 289 38.18 5.18 1.95
CA SER A 289 38.99 4.51 0.95
C SER A 289 38.16 3.52 0.13
N GLU A 290 38.78 2.97 -0.91
CA GLU A 290 38.18 1.94 -1.75
C GLU A 290 37.91 0.64 -0.97
N ARG A 291 38.66 0.40 0.10
CA ARG A 291 38.56 -0.79 0.96
C ARG A 291 37.23 -0.92 1.69
N VAL A 292 36.63 0.22 2.04
CA VAL A 292 35.35 0.32 2.76
C VAL A 292 34.16 0.61 1.83
N LYS A 293 34.39 0.64 0.51
CA LYS A 293 33.33 0.85 -0.48
C LYS A 293 32.77 -0.48 -0.94
N TRP A 294 31.45 -0.54 -0.95
CA TRP A 294 30.67 -1.70 -1.35
C TRP A 294 29.62 -1.32 -2.37
N LYS A 295 29.10 -2.29 -3.11
CA LYS A 295 27.99 -2.10 -4.04
C LYS A 295 26.98 -3.23 -3.83
N PHE A 296 25.71 -2.88 -3.86
CA PHE A 296 24.61 -3.83 -3.81
C PHE A 296 24.19 -4.17 -5.25
N LEU A 297 24.20 -5.46 -5.56
CA LEU A 297 23.79 -5.99 -6.87
C LEU A 297 22.49 -6.76 -6.68
N PRO A 298 21.33 -6.21 -7.10
CA PRO A 298 20.05 -6.85 -6.91
C PRO A 298 19.90 -8.08 -7.80
N VAL A 299 19.29 -9.13 -7.26
CA VAL A 299 18.94 -10.37 -7.96
C VAL A 299 17.49 -10.68 -7.62
N LEU A 300 16.61 -10.57 -8.61
CA LEU A 300 15.22 -11.01 -8.46
C LEU A 300 15.18 -12.54 -8.54
N LYS A 301 14.71 -13.18 -7.47
CA LYS A 301 14.41 -14.62 -7.45
C LYS A 301 13.02 -14.84 -6.93
N GLU A 302 12.25 -15.65 -7.65
CA GLU A 302 10.82 -15.85 -7.36
C GLU A 302 10.15 -14.46 -7.30
N ASP A 303 9.59 -14.10 -6.15
CA ASP A 303 8.90 -12.83 -5.93
C ASP A 303 9.63 -11.93 -4.92
N SER A 304 10.94 -12.08 -4.75
CA SER A 304 11.71 -11.25 -3.81
C SER A 304 13.05 -10.81 -4.37
N VAL A 305 13.39 -9.55 -4.12
CA VAL A 305 14.74 -9.05 -4.44
C VAL A 305 15.71 -9.49 -3.35
N LEU A 306 16.76 -10.17 -3.77
CA LEU A 306 17.94 -10.46 -2.97
C LEU A 306 19.10 -9.59 -3.44
N PHE A 307 20.17 -9.50 -2.65
CA PHE A 307 21.33 -8.70 -2.97
C PHE A 307 22.60 -9.51 -2.85
N LYS A 308 23.50 -9.36 -3.83
CA LYS A 308 24.91 -9.68 -3.69
C LYS A 308 25.65 -8.40 -3.30
N ILE A 309 26.52 -8.46 -2.30
CA ILE A 309 27.22 -7.27 -1.78
C ILE A 309 28.69 -7.41 -2.15
N VAL A 310 29.19 -6.56 -3.05
CA VAL A 310 30.55 -6.65 -3.62
C VAL A 310 31.43 -5.53 -3.09
N ASN A 311 32.64 -5.87 -2.65
CA ASN A 311 33.65 -4.91 -2.22
C ASN A 311 34.37 -4.29 -3.43
N LYS A 312 34.62 -2.98 -3.39
CA LYS A 312 35.23 -2.25 -4.50
C LYS A 312 36.71 -2.56 -4.70
N GLU A 313 37.49 -2.61 -3.63
CA GLU A 313 38.94 -2.81 -3.70
C GLU A 313 39.30 -4.20 -4.24
N HIS A 314 38.62 -5.24 -3.75
CA HIS A 314 38.98 -6.63 -4.07
C HIS A 314 38.04 -7.32 -5.07
N GLY A 315 36.90 -6.72 -5.40
CA GLY A 315 35.90 -7.36 -6.27
C GLY A 315 35.30 -8.64 -5.68
N LEU A 316 35.41 -8.84 -4.36
CA LEU A 316 34.91 -10.03 -3.66
C LEU A 316 33.52 -9.78 -3.07
N PHE A 317 32.75 -10.85 -2.95
CA PHE A 317 31.37 -10.83 -2.48
C PHE A 317 31.27 -11.26 -1.03
N LEU A 318 30.51 -10.50 -0.23
CA LEU A 318 30.24 -10.82 1.16
C LEU A 318 29.47 -12.15 1.27
N LYS A 319 29.92 -13.02 2.17
CA LYS A 319 29.30 -14.30 2.49
C LYS A 319 29.43 -14.64 3.97
N LEU A 320 28.62 -15.59 4.44
CA LEU A 320 28.84 -16.25 5.73
C LEU A 320 29.55 -17.59 5.56
N ASP A 321 30.31 -17.97 6.59
CA ASP A 321 30.96 -19.27 6.69
C ASP A 321 29.93 -20.40 6.88
N VAL A 322 30.31 -21.59 6.42
CA VAL A 322 29.57 -22.84 6.65
C VAL A 322 29.74 -23.32 8.09
N LYS A 323 30.85 -22.97 8.74
CA LYS A 323 31.09 -23.31 10.14
C LYS A 323 30.58 -22.22 11.09
N THR A 324 30.10 -22.66 12.24
CA THR A 324 29.72 -21.77 13.34
C THR A 324 30.78 -21.80 14.43
N ASN A 325 30.84 -20.74 15.24
CA ASN A 325 31.53 -20.75 16.51
C ASN A 325 30.71 -21.49 17.60
N LYS A 326 31.18 -21.46 18.85
CA LYS A 326 30.54 -22.15 19.99
C LYS A 326 29.13 -21.65 20.33
N ILE A 327 28.79 -20.42 19.95
CA ILE A 327 27.46 -19.81 20.21
C ILE A 327 26.58 -19.81 18.96
N GLY A 328 27.03 -20.44 17.87
CA GLY A 328 26.28 -20.57 16.62
C GLY A 328 26.47 -19.42 15.62
N ASP A 329 27.22 -18.38 15.97
CA ASP A 329 27.52 -17.28 15.05
C ASP A 329 28.46 -17.75 13.93
N ARG A 330 28.34 -17.16 12.74
CA ARG A 330 29.15 -17.51 11.55
C ARG A 330 30.12 -16.40 11.21
N LEU A 331 31.38 -16.72 10.91
CA LEU A 331 32.31 -15.73 10.40
C LEU A 331 31.83 -15.17 9.07
N ALA A 332 32.05 -13.88 8.83
CA ALA A 332 31.81 -13.26 7.54
C ALA A 332 33.10 -13.11 6.74
N TRP A 333 32.98 -13.33 5.44
CA TRP A 333 34.12 -13.37 4.51
C TRP A 333 33.76 -12.66 3.20
N GLY A 334 34.76 -12.26 2.44
CA GLY A 334 34.67 -11.91 1.02
C GLY A 334 35.20 -13.05 0.17
N GLY A 335 34.44 -13.53 -0.82
CA GLY A 335 34.86 -14.60 -1.73
C GLY A 335 34.35 -14.43 -3.17
N THR A 336 34.76 -15.33 -4.06
CA THR A 336 34.47 -15.25 -5.51
C THR A 336 33.29 -16.12 -5.98
N ASN A 337 32.99 -17.23 -5.28
CA ASN A 337 31.98 -18.20 -5.74
C ASN A 337 30.54 -17.79 -5.39
N THR A 338 29.90 -16.98 -6.24
CA THR A 338 28.54 -16.46 -5.94
C THR A 338 27.36 -17.39 -6.30
N SER A 339 27.61 -18.68 -6.53
CA SER A 339 26.57 -19.66 -6.86
C SER A 339 25.76 -20.14 -5.65
N GLU A 340 26.31 -19.98 -4.45
CA GLU A 340 25.70 -20.45 -3.20
C GLU A 340 24.81 -19.36 -2.55
N GLU A 341 23.69 -19.75 -1.95
CA GLU A 341 22.76 -18.85 -1.25
C GLU A 341 23.41 -18.05 -0.10
N ARG A 342 24.56 -18.52 0.43
CA ARG A 342 25.29 -17.81 1.49
C ARG A 342 25.95 -16.51 1.03
N PHE A 343 25.95 -16.23 -0.28
CA PHE A 343 26.37 -14.95 -0.88
C PHE A 343 25.20 -13.99 -1.12
N GLU A 344 23.98 -14.41 -0.79
CA GLU A 344 22.76 -13.67 -1.06
C GLU A 344 22.21 -13.10 0.24
N TRP A 345 21.78 -11.84 0.17
CA TRP A 345 21.42 -11.04 1.34
C TRP A 345 20.03 -10.43 1.15
N ILE A 346 19.25 -10.44 2.22
CA ILE A 346 17.99 -9.73 2.34
C ILE A 346 18.28 -8.41 3.04
N LEU A 347 17.78 -7.32 2.48
CA LEU A 347 17.78 -6.01 3.13
C LEU A 347 16.41 -5.79 3.77
N CYS A 348 16.39 -5.63 5.08
CA CYS A 348 15.20 -5.25 5.84
C CYS A 348 15.37 -3.80 6.29
N PRO A 349 14.88 -2.81 5.51
CA PRO A 349 14.93 -1.41 5.90
C PRO A 349 13.98 -1.18 7.08
N ILE A 350 14.43 -0.38 8.04
CA ILE A 350 13.65 -0.01 9.21
C ILE A 350 13.93 1.44 9.58
N MET A 351 12.88 2.18 9.96
CA MET A 351 12.99 3.56 10.41
C MET A 351 12.63 3.66 11.89
N ILE A 352 13.60 4.08 12.71
CA ILE A 352 13.42 4.31 14.15
C ILE A 352 13.83 5.74 14.44
N ASN A 353 12.96 6.51 15.10
CA ASN A 353 13.21 7.93 15.42
C ASN A 353 13.66 8.76 14.20
N TYR A 354 12.99 8.57 13.06
CA TYR A 354 13.30 9.20 11.76
C TYR A 354 14.67 8.85 11.16
N VAL A 355 15.35 7.85 11.70
CA VAL A 355 16.63 7.35 11.20
C VAL A 355 16.39 6.05 10.44
N LEU A 356 16.68 6.06 9.14
CA LEU A 356 16.66 4.87 8.31
C LEU A 356 17.92 4.03 8.54
N MET A 357 17.71 2.76 8.83
CA MET A 357 18.73 1.74 8.92
C MET A 357 18.32 0.51 8.11
N PHE A 358 19.27 -0.37 7.85
CA PHE A 358 19.05 -1.63 7.18
C PHE A 358 19.58 -2.75 8.07
N LEU A 359 18.76 -3.78 8.28
CA LEU A 359 19.24 -5.06 8.74
C LEU A 359 19.64 -5.86 7.50
N ILE A 360 20.87 -6.37 7.51
CA ILE A 360 21.44 -7.11 6.38
C ILE A 360 21.49 -8.58 6.80
N ILE A 361 20.60 -9.39 6.25
CA ILE A 361 20.33 -10.76 6.69
C ILE A 361 20.76 -11.76 5.61
N ASN A 362 21.54 -12.76 5.99
CA ASN A 362 21.98 -13.78 5.05
C ASN A 362 20.83 -14.71 4.65
N LYS A 363 20.61 -14.91 3.35
CA LYS A 363 19.52 -15.75 2.83
C LYS A 363 19.64 -17.21 3.29
N LYS A 364 20.86 -17.77 3.32
CA LYS A 364 21.04 -19.20 3.64
C LYS A 364 20.76 -19.51 5.10
N TYR A 365 21.23 -18.65 5.99
CA TYR A 365 21.28 -18.96 7.42
C TYR A 365 20.30 -18.15 8.26
N ASP A 366 19.58 -17.18 7.66
CA ASP A 366 18.70 -16.25 8.35
C ASP A 366 19.40 -15.50 9.51
N GLN A 367 20.70 -15.23 9.33
CA GLN A 367 21.53 -14.55 10.31
C GLN A 367 21.83 -13.12 9.84
N GLY A 368 21.45 -12.13 10.66
CA GLY A 368 21.81 -10.74 10.43
C GLY A 368 23.27 -10.46 10.80
N ILE A 369 23.95 -9.60 10.05
CA ILE A 369 25.35 -9.28 10.34
C ILE A 369 25.49 -8.34 11.53
N LYS A 370 26.50 -8.59 12.38
CA LYS A 370 26.89 -7.78 13.53
C LYS A 370 28.40 -7.67 13.63
N LEU A 371 28.88 -6.64 14.32
CA LEU A 371 30.28 -6.54 14.71
C LEU A 371 30.50 -7.15 16.09
N ASP A 372 31.67 -7.74 16.29
CA ASP A 372 32.12 -8.29 17.57
C ASP A 372 32.13 -7.21 18.67
N SER A 373 31.85 -7.62 19.90
CA SER A 373 31.96 -6.75 21.08
C SER A 373 33.40 -6.42 21.44
N ASN A 374 34.35 -7.25 21.02
CA ASN A 374 35.77 -7.00 21.21
C ASN A 374 36.36 -6.29 19.99
N MET A 375 37.32 -5.41 20.26
CA MET A 375 38.14 -4.79 19.22
C MET A 375 39.54 -5.40 19.25
N ASP A 376 40.19 -5.43 18.09
CA ASP A 376 41.59 -5.80 17.98
C ASP A 376 42.53 -4.62 18.30
N GLU A 377 43.84 -4.82 18.10
CA GLU A 377 44.86 -3.79 18.33
C GLU A 377 44.77 -2.58 17.37
N TYR A 378 44.07 -2.73 16.25
CA TYR A 378 43.83 -1.66 15.27
C TYR A 378 42.53 -0.89 15.51
N HIS A 379 41.76 -1.32 16.52
CA HIS A 379 40.39 -0.89 16.84
C HIS A 379 39.32 -1.41 15.86
N ASP A 380 39.67 -2.42 15.07
CA ASP A 380 38.73 -3.10 14.19
C ASP A 380 37.90 -4.13 14.96
N ARG A 381 36.73 -4.44 14.43
CA ARG A 381 35.82 -5.45 15.01
C ARG A 381 35.49 -6.50 13.97
N LEU A 382 35.57 -7.77 14.35
CA LEU A 382 35.29 -8.88 13.45
C LEU A 382 33.81 -8.92 13.07
N LEU A 383 33.49 -9.20 11.81
CA LEU A 383 32.11 -9.31 11.35
C LEU A 383 31.60 -10.75 11.50
N TRP A 384 30.40 -10.88 12.07
CA TRP A 384 29.72 -12.15 12.32
C TRP A 384 28.29 -12.13 11.77
N GLY A 385 27.80 -13.28 11.30
CA GLY A 385 26.38 -13.58 11.22
C GLY A 385 25.87 -13.98 12.61
N HIS A 386 24.90 -13.25 13.14
CA HIS A 386 24.36 -13.46 14.47
C HIS A 386 23.38 -14.64 14.52
N ASN A 387 23.63 -15.59 15.42
CA ASN A 387 22.71 -16.65 15.79
C ASN A 387 21.65 -16.15 16.78
N GLY A 388 20.71 -15.36 16.25
CA GLY A 388 19.61 -14.77 17.00
C GLY A 388 18.82 -13.80 16.13
N SER A 389 17.64 -13.39 16.61
CA SER A 389 16.81 -12.45 15.87
C SER A 389 17.40 -11.04 15.93
N VAL A 390 17.81 -10.52 14.78
CA VAL A 390 18.22 -9.11 14.65
C VAL A 390 17.02 -8.16 14.58
N LEU A 391 15.83 -8.68 14.24
CA LEU A 391 14.59 -7.90 14.12
C LEU A 391 14.07 -7.40 15.47
N SER A 392 14.33 -8.14 16.56
CA SER A 392 13.92 -7.74 17.91
C SER A 392 14.77 -6.64 18.54
N ASN A 393 15.94 -6.33 17.95
CA ASN A 393 16.86 -5.34 18.49
C ASN A 393 17.55 -4.55 17.37
N SER A 394 16.71 -3.94 16.53
CA SER A 394 17.14 -3.28 15.29
C SER A 394 18.11 -2.11 15.48
N GLU A 395 18.08 -1.43 16.64
CA GLU A 395 19.05 -0.36 16.94
C GLU A 395 20.47 -0.91 17.18
N GLU A 396 20.60 -2.14 17.67
CA GLU A 396 21.89 -2.78 17.91
C GLU A 396 22.51 -3.32 16.61
N TYR A 397 21.67 -3.86 15.72
CA TYR A 397 22.10 -4.57 14.51
C TYR A 397 21.93 -3.77 13.22
N GLY A 398 21.45 -2.52 13.31
CA GLY A 398 21.23 -1.65 12.17
C GLY A 398 22.52 -1.20 11.48
N TRP A 399 22.42 -1.02 10.16
CA TRP A 399 23.48 -0.48 9.31
C TRP A 399 22.98 0.72 8.52
N TYR A 400 23.81 1.75 8.42
CA TYR A 400 23.61 2.84 7.48
C TYR A 400 24.24 2.48 6.14
N ILE A 401 23.57 2.87 5.06
CA ILE A 401 24.06 2.74 3.69
C ILE A 401 24.17 4.17 3.15
N GLN A 402 25.40 4.65 2.93
CA GLN A 402 25.70 6.06 2.61
C GLN A 402 26.62 6.20 1.40
#